data_AF-A0A2P1G660-F1
#
_entry.id   AF-A0A2P1G660-F1
#
_cell.length_a   1.000
_cell.length_b   1.000
_cell.length_c   1.000
_cell.angle_alpha   90.00
_cell.angle_beta   90.00
_cell.angle_gamma   90.00
#
_symmetry.space_group_name_H-M   'P 1'
#
loop_
_entity.id
_entity.type
_entity.pdbx_description
1 polymer ?
#
loop_
_entity_poly.entity_id
_entity_poly.type
_entity_poly.pdbx_seq_one_letter_code
_entity_poly.pdbx_strand_id
1 'polypeptide(L)'
;MKELRNYILLGDSASATKLYYLLKDNGFEVTIAPTPRNADHCCGLCIIFEAQDKEKIAMLAEKNSIKIDRFWEDIVRDDPNRMRFC
;
A
#
# COMPACT_ATOMS: atom_id res chain seq x y z
N MET A 1 -14.61 -13.97 7.29
CA MET A 1 -14.85 -12.51 7.27
C MET A 1 -13.87 -11.94 6.25
N LYS A 2 -14.31 -11.04 5.36
CA LYS A 2 -13.44 -10.48 4.30
C LYS A 2 -12.66 -9.30 4.89
N GLU A 3 -11.35 -9.41 4.98
CA GLU A 3 -10.50 -8.28 5.38
C GLU A 3 -10.33 -7.33 4.19
N LEU A 4 -10.70 -6.07 4.37
CA LEU A 4 -10.44 -4.99 3.41
C LEU A 4 -9.06 -4.42 3.73
N ARG A 5 -8.16 -4.40 2.76
CA ARG A 5 -6.84 -3.74 2.89
C ARG A 5 -6.76 -2.59 1.91
N ASN A 6 -6.15 -1.50 2.37
CA ASN A 6 -5.90 -0.33 1.57
C ASN A 6 -4.44 -0.33 1.15
N TYR A 7 -4.20 -0.02 -0.11
CA TYR A 7 -2.92 -0.04 -0.77
C TYR A 7 -2.67 1.32 -1.41
N ILE A 8 -1.46 1.82 -1.30
CA ILE A 8 -0.98 3.01 -2.00
C ILE A 8 -0.14 2.51 -3.15
N LEU A 9 -0.59 2.77 -4.36
CA LEU A 9 0.17 2.57 -5.58
C LEU A 9 0.94 3.86 -5.87
N LEU A 10 2.25 3.70 -6.05
CA LEU A 10 3.14 4.78 -6.44
C LEU A 10 3.73 4.46 -7.80
N GLY A 11 3.95 5.49 -8.61
CA GLY A 11 4.58 5.37 -9.94
C GLY A 11 6.08 5.09 -9.89
N ASP A 12 6.68 5.01 -8.70
CA ASP A 12 8.10 4.72 -8.54
C ASP A 12 8.42 4.05 -7.20
N SER A 13 9.39 3.13 -7.22
CA SER A 13 9.86 2.36 -6.07
C SER A 13 10.60 3.21 -5.03
N ALA A 14 11.35 4.23 -5.44
CA ALA A 14 12.05 5.13 -4.54
C ALA A 14 11.05 6.04 -3.81
N SER A 15 10.01 6.52 -4.52
CA SER A 15 8.91 7.28 -3.91
C SER A 15 8.15 6.46 -2.88
N ALA A 16 7.87 5.18 -3.17
CA ALA A 16 7.23 4.26 -2.24
C ALA A 16 8.07 4.07 -0.96
N THR A 17 9.36 3.79 -1.15
CA THR A 17 10.29 3.60 -0.04
C THR A 17 10.40 4.86 0.83
N LYS A 18 10.47 6.04 0.19
CA LYS A 18 10.53 7.33 0.88
C LYS A 18 9.28 7.60 1.69
N LEU A 19 8.09 7.37 1.12
CA LEU A 19 6.82 7.52 1.84
C LEU A 19 6.73 6.53 3.00
N TYR A 20 7.16 5.28 2.81
CA TYR A 20 7.16 4.27 3.86
C TYR A 20 8.00 4.68 5.07
N TYR A 21 9.25 5.09 4.86
CA TYR A 21 10.11 5.52 5.97
C TYR A 21 9.53 6.74 6.67
N LEU A 22 8.97 7.68 5.91
CA LEU A 22 8.38 8.89 6.44
C LEU A 22 7.15 8.57 7.31
N LEU A 23 6.30 7.65 6.87
CA LEU A 23 5.16 7.17 7.65
C LEU A 23 5.61 6.41 8.90
N LYS A 24 6.63 5.55 8.78
CA LYS A 24 7.19 4.81 9.92
C LYS A 24 7.81 5.73 10.97
N ASP A 25 8.50 6.78 10.53
CA ASP A 25 9.08 7.82 11.40
C ASP A 25 8.01 8.60 12.18
N ASN A 26 6.84 8.82 11.55
CA ASN A 26 5.68 9.43 12.19
C ASN A 26 4.84 8.44 13.05
N GLY A 27 5.27 7.18 13.17
CA GLY A 27 4.61 6.17 14.00
C GLY A 27 3.39 5.50 13.36
N PHE A 28 3.24 5.57 12.04
CA PHE A 28 2.15 4.88 11.34
C PHE A 28 2.43 3.39 11.14
N GLU A 29 1.41 2.56 11.34
CA GLU A 29 1.45 1.14 11.01
C GLU A 29 1.24 0.93 9.51
N VAL A 30 2.36 0.95 8.77
CA VAL A 30 2.38 0.70 7.33
C VAL A 30 3.27 -0.47 6.98
N THR A 31 2.91 -1.20 5.92
CA THR A 31 3.65 -2.38 5.46
C THR A 31 3.96 -2.27 3.97
N ILE A 32 5.23 -2.42 3.58
CA ILE A 32 5.59 -2.55 2.16
C ILE A 32 5.21 -3.95 1.69
N ALA A 33 4.52 -4.02 0.55
CA ALA A 33 4.19 -5.26 -0.12
C ALA A 33 4.54 -5.16 -1.63
N PRO A 34 4.78 -6.30 -2.30
CA PRO A 34 4.87 -6.31 -3.75
C PRO A 34 3.51 -5.98 -4.37
N THR A 35 3.52 -5.18 -5.44
CA THR A 35 2.29 -4.83 -6.16
C THR A 35 1.60 -6.11 -6.64
N PRO A 36 0.30 -6.31 -6.33
CA PRO A 36 -0.41 -7.49 -6.79
C PRO A 36 -0.44 -7.50 -8.32
N ARG A 37 -0.25 -8.68 -8.93
CA ARG A 37 -0.25 -8.86 -10.40
C ARG A 37 -1.48 -8.29 -11.12
N ASN A 38 -2.57 -8.06 -10.41
CA ASN A 38 -3.82 -7.47 -10.91
C ASN A 38 -3.78 -5.94 -11.04
N ALA A 39 -2.90 -5.27 -10.29
CA ALA A 39 -2.64 -3.86 -10.42
C ALA A 39 -1.49 -3.72 -11.43
N ASP A 40 -1.86 -3.63 -12.72
CA ASP A 40 -0.98 -3.48 -13.87
C ASP A 40 -0.25 -2.13 -13.81
N HIS A 41 0.66 -1.98 -12.84
CA HIS A 41 1.38 -0.75 -12.61
C HIS A 41 2.88 -1.02 -12.39
N CYS A 42 3.68 -0.26 -13.14
CA CYS A 42 5.06 -0.56 -13.60
C CYS A 42 6.11 -0.85 -12.49
N CYS A 43 5.79 -0.59 -11.22
CA CYS A 43 6.80 -0.32 -10.20
C CYS A 43 7.00 -1.47 -9.21
N GLY A 44 6.11 -2.47 -9.21
CA GLY A 44 6.23 -3.69 -8.40
C GLY A 44 6.15 -3.52 -6.88
N LEU A 45 5.98 -2.30 -6.36
CA LEU A 45 5.88 -1.99 -4.92
C LEU A 45 4.62 -1.17 -4.59
N CYS A 46 3.98 -1.54 -3.49
CA CYS A 46 2.86 -0.81 -2.89
C CYS A 46 3.00 -0.74 -1.37
N ILE A 47 2.29 0.20 -0.75
CA ILE A 47 2.28 0.37 0.71
C ILE A 47 0.88 0.06 1.23
N ILE A 48 0.78 -0.90 2.13
CA ILE A 48 -0.44 -1.24 2.85
C ILE A 48 -0.58 -0.30 4.04
N PHE A 49 -1.79 0.23 4.22
CA PHE A 49 -2.11 1.14 5.32
C PHE A 49 -3.53 0.92 5.83
N GLU A 50 -3.79 1.42 7.04
CA GLU A 50 -5.11 1.37 7.67
C GLU A 50 -6.03 2.47 7.13
N ALA A 51 -7.30 2.14 6.90
CA ALA A 51 -8.27 3.09 6.31
C ALA A 51 -8.40 4.38 7.14
N GLN A 52 -8.24 4.29 8.45
CA GLN A 52 -8.28 5.42 9.38
C GLN A 52 -7.14 6.43 9.17
N ASP A 53 -6.02 5.99 8.60
CA ASP A 53 -4.84 6.83 8.40
C ASP A 53 -4.76 7.40 6.97
N LYS A 54 -5.73 7.07 6.10
CA LYS A 54 -5.84 7.57 4.71
C LYS A 54 -5.67 9.08 4.62
N GLU A 55 -6.41 9.83 5.43
CA GLU A 55 -6.42 11.29 5.41
C GLU A 55 -5.08 11.86 5.86
N LYS A 56 -4.50 11.30 6.92
CA LYS A 56 -3.19 11.74 7.43
C LYS A 56 -2.08 11.46 6.42
N ILE A 57 -2.10 10.29 5.79
CA ILE A 57 -1.12 9.89 4.77
C ILE A 57 -1.22 10.81 3.55
N ALA A 58 -2.43 11.11 3.10
CA ALA A 58 -2.65 12.05 2.00
C ALA A 58 -2.05 13.43 2.30
N MET A 59 -2.34 13.99 3.49
CA MET A 59 -1.76 15.26 3.93
C MET A 59 -0.23 15.21 4.03
N LEU A 60 0.32 14.11 4.56
CA LEU A 60 1.77 13.92 4.68
C LEU A 60 2.45 13.88 3.30
N ALA A 61 1.85 13.17 2.36
CA ALA A 61 2.35 13.05 0.99
C ALA A 61 2.34 14.40 0.28
N GLU A 62 1.25 15.17 0.38
CA GLU A 62 1.18 16.52 -0.17
C GLU A 62 2.23 17.45 0.46
N LYS A 63 2.35 17.45 1.79
CA LYS A 63 3.34 18.26 2.52
C LYS A 63 4.77 17.98 2.09
N ASN A 64 5.08 16.73 1.74
CA ASN A 64 6.40 16.29 1.31
C ASN A 64 6.57 16.25 -0.23
N SER A 65 5.58 16.74 -1.00
CA SER A 65 5.55 16.69 -2.47
C SER A 65 5.78 15.28 -3.03
N ILE A 66 5.26 14.26 -2.36
CA ILE A 66 5.30 12.87 -2.81
C ILE A 66 4.08 12.61 -3.70
N LYS A 67 4.31 12.26 -4.96
CA LYS A 67 3.24 11.86 -5.87
C LYS A 67 2.76 10.44 -5.55
N ILE A 68 1.54 10.36 -5.01
CA ILE A 68 0.77 9.12 -4.97
C ILE A 68 0.07 8.98 -6.31
N ASP A 69 0.16 7.80 -6.92
CA ASP A 69 -0.49 7.56 -8.20
C ASP A 69 -1.97 7.20 -8.01
N ARG A 70 -2.23 6.23 -7.13
CA ARG A 70 -3.59 5.77 -6.85
C ARG A 70 -3.69 5.11 -5.48
N PHE A 71 -4.79 5.37 -4.78
CA PHE A 71 -5.23 4.55 -3.65
C PHE A 71 -6.06 3.38 -4.18
N TRP A 72 -5.66 2.17 -3.84
CA TRP A 72 -6.33 0.93 -4.22
C TRP A 72 -6.86 0.23 -2.98
N GLU A 73 -8.10 -0.22 -3.02
CA GLU A 73 -8.74 -0.93 -1.91
C GLU A 73 -9.02 -2.34 -2.42
N ASP A 74 -8.37 -3.34 -1.81
CA ASP A 74 -8.52 -4.73 -2.22
C ASP A 74 -9.05 -5.57 -1.06
N ILE A 75 -9.92 -6.51 -1.40
CA ILE A 75 -10.40 -7.49 -0.44
C ILE A 75 -9.33 -8.57 -0.38
N VAL A 76 -8.68 -8.70 0.77
CA VAL A 76 -7.72 -9.78 1.01
C VAL A 76 -8.47 -11.09 0.88
N ARG A 77 -8.24 -11.77 -0.24
CA ARG A 77 -8.59 -13.16 -0.42
C ARG A 77 -7.42 -13.97 0.14
N ASP A 78 -7.25 -13.92 1.44
CA ASP A 78 -6.46 -14.92 2.14
C ASP A 78 -7.30 -16.19 2.09
N ASP A 79 -7.13 -16.96 1.02
CA ASP A 79 -7.70 -18.30 0.90
C ASP A 79 -6.76 -19.24 1.67
N PRO A 80 -7.08 -19.69 2.89
CA PRO A 80 -6.26 -20.65 3.63
C PRO A 80 -6.13 -22.01 2.91
N ASN A 81 -6.91 -22.24 1.84
CA ASN A 81 -6.85 -23.43 0.99
C ASN A 81 -5.96 -23.29 -0.25
N ARG A 82 -5.21 -22.19 -0.40
CA ARG A 82 -4.34 -21.96 -1.58
C ARG A 82 -3.18 -22.97 -1.71
N MET A 83 -3.01 -23.86 -0.73
CA MET A 83 -1.96 -24.89 -0.68
C MET A 83 -2.50 -26.32 -0.73
N ARG A 84 -3.64 -26.57 -1.41
CA ARG A 84 -3.96 -27.92 -1.91
C ARG A 84 -3.27 -28.14 -3.25
N PHE A 85 -2.03 -28.62 -3.20
CA PHE A 85 -1.45 -29.34 -4.32
C PHE A 85 -2.10 -30.73 -4.29
N CYS A 86 -2.93 -31.05 -5.29
CA CYS A 86 -3.43 -32.40 -5.52
C CYS A 86 -2.28 -33.32 -5.97
#